data_AF-A0A1B0ZNP2-F1
#
_entry.id   AF-A0A1B0ZNP2-F1
#
_cell.length_a   1.000
_cell.length_b   1.000
_cell.length_c   1.000
_cell.angle_alpha   90.00
_cell.angle_beta   90.00
_cell.angle_gamma   90.00
#
_symmetry.space_group_name_H-M   'P 1'
#
loop_
_entity.id
_entity.type
_entity.pdbx_description
1 polymer ?
#
loop_
_entity_poly.entity_id
_entity_poly.type
_entity_poly.pdbx_seq_one_letter_code
_entity_poly.pdbx_strand_id
1 'polypeptide(L)'
;MAQSDDDKIDGRLHGEQFEPEGEDGLLTRLIYMLIIAVLISLAQTVLGVVTVIQFVVMLLNNKQPNERLAEFGTDLGIWVAKAARYQTAASKVKPWPWTDLD
;
A
#
# COMPACT_ATOMS: atom_id res chain seq x y z
N MET A 1 -22.27 -0.86 -16.87
CA MET A 1 -21.55 0.37 -16.49
C MET A 1 -20.15 -0.05 -16.13
N ALA A 2 -19.13 0.43 -16.84
CA ALA A 2 -17.74 0.11 -16.49
C ALA A 2 -17.44 0.82 -15.17
N GLN A 3 -17.03 0.06 -14.15
CA GLN A 3 -16.63 0.59 -12.85
C GLN A 3 -15.44 1.54 -13.09
N SER A 4 -15.51 2.77 -12.60
CA SER A 4 -14.43 3.74 -12.80
C SER A 4 -13.21 3.34 -11.97
N ASP A 5 -12.00 3.67 -12.42
CA ASP A 5 -10.77 3.34 -11.68
C ASP A 5 -10.78 3.91 -10.25
N ASP A 6 -11.45 5.05 -10.06
CA ASP A 6 -11.69 5.66 -8.75
C ASP A 6 -12.56 4.77 -7.85
N ASP A 7 -13.65 4.20 -8.38
CA ASP A 7 -14.51 3.27 -7.63
C ASP A 7 -13.75 2.00 -7.20
N LYS A 8 -12.81 1.55 -8.05
CA LYS A 8 -11.96 0.39 -7.76
C LYS A 8 -10.93 0.71 -6.67
N ILE A 9 -10.30 1.89 -6.72
CA ILE A 9 -9.35 2.33 -5.68
C ILE A 9 -10.07 2.53 -4.35
N ASP A 10 -11.21 3.21 -4.35
CA ASP A 10 -12.02 3.43 -3.15
C ASP A 10 -12.43 2.10 -2.49
N GLY A 11 -12.88 1.14 -3.30
CA GLY A 11 -13.16 -0.22 -2.85
C GLY A 11 -11.95 -0.93 -2.21
N ARG A 12 -10.73 -0.73 -2.73
CA ARG A 12 -9.51 -1.32 -2.16
C ARG A 12 -9.05 -0.62 -0.87
N LEU A 13 -9.42 0.64 -0.67
CA LEU A 13 -9.10 1.41 0.53
C LEU A 13 -10.12 1.21 1.66
N HIS A 14 -11.40 1.09 1.31
CA HIS A 14 -12.54 1.09 2.24
C HIS A 14 -13.39 -0.20 2.23
N GLY A 15 -13.06 -1.19 1.41
CA GLY A 15 -13.79 -2.45 1.31
C GLY A 15 -13.89 -3.20 2.63
N GLU A 16 -14.85 -4.14 2.71
CA GLU A 16 -15.08 -4.95 3.91
C GLU A 16 -13.83 -5.77 4.26
N GLN A 17 -13.13 -5.37 5.32
CA GLN A 17 -11.98 -6.09 5.84
C GLN A 17 -12.46 -7.11 6.88
N PHE A 18 -12.29 -8.39 6.60
CA PHE A 18 -12.58 -9.44 7.59
C PHE A 18 -11.63 -9.30 8.79
N GLU A 19 -12.17 -8.91 9.94
CA GLU A 19 -11.41 -8.82 11.17
C GLU A 19 -11.08 -10.24 11.69
N PRO A 20 -9.83 -10.52 12.11
CA PRO A 20 -9.50 -11.82 12.67
C PRO A 20 -10.29 -12.07 13.97
N GLU A 21 -10.84 -13.28 14.15
CA GLU A 21 -11.68 -13.68 15.30
C GLU A 21 -10.93 -13.68 16.66
N GLY A 22 -9.62 -13.43 16.69
CA GLY A 22 -8.80 -13.40 17.90
C GLY A 22 -8.03 -12.08 18.06
N GLU A 23 -8.02 -11.52 19.27
CA GLU A 23 -7.18 -10.38 19.60
C GLU A 23 -5.71 -10.81 19.76
N ASP A 24 -4.84 -10.33 18.86
CA ASP A 24 -3.39 -10.45 19.05
C ASP A 24 -3.01 -9.78 20.39
N GLY A 25 -2.22 -10.46 21.22
CA GLY A 25 -1.66 -9.85 22.43
C GLY A 25 -0.86 -8.58 22.11
N LEU A 26 -0.86 -7.60 23.02
CA LEU A 26 -0.21 -6.29 22.80
C LEU A 26 1.28 -6.40 22.42
N LEU A 27 2.01 -7.36 23.00
CA LEU A 27 3.41 -7.62 22.64
C LEU A 27 3.55 -8.13 21.19
N THR A 28 2.68 -9.05 20.78
CA THR A 28 2.65 -9.57 19.41
C THR A 28 2.34 -8.45 18.43
N ARG A 29 1.37 -7.59 18.74
CA ARG A 29 1.06 -6.40 17.94
C ARG A 29 2.27 -5.46 17.80
N LEU A 30 2.99 -5.21 18.90
CA LEU A 30 4.18 -4.36 18.88
C LEU A 30 5.27 -4.92 17.95
N ILE A 31 5.50 -6.24 17.98
CA ILE A 31 6.46 -6.90 17.07
C ILE A 31 6.06 -6.64 15.61
N TYR A 32 4.79 -6.85 15.26
CA TYR A 32 4.32 -6.58 13.89
C TYR A 32 4.42 -5.10 13.51
N MET A 33 4.13 -4.17 14.43
CA MET A 33 4.30 -2.74 14.20
C MET A 33 5.76 -2.36 13.88
N LEU A 34 6.74 -3.00 14.51
CA LEU A 34 8.15 -2.79 14.21
C LEU A 34 8.52 -3.34 12.82
N ILE A 35 8.05 -4.54 12.48
CA ILE A 35 8.31 -5.14 11.16
C ILE A 35 7.65 -4.29 10.07
N ILE A 36 6.40 -3.87 10.25
CA ILE A 36 5.65 -3.04 9.30
C ILE A 36 6.32 -1.67 9.16
N ALA A 37 6.85 -1.07 10.24
CA ALA A 37 7.61 0.18 10.14
C ALA A 37 8.86 0.02 9.26
N VAL A 38 9.57 -1.11 9.35
CA VAL A 38 10.70 -1.42 8.44
C VAL A 38 10.21 -1.58 7.00
N LEU A 39 9.09 -2.28 6.78
CA LEU A 39 8.51 -2.42 5.45
C LEU A 39 8.06 -1.08 4.85
N ILE A 40 7.49 -0.17 5.65
CA ILE A 40 7.16 1.21 5.21
C ILE A 40 8.42 1.96 4.79
N SER A 41 9.52 1.84 5.54
CA SER A 41 10.79 2.46 5.15
C SER A 41 11.32 1.92 3.82
N LEU A 42 11.20 0.61 3.58
CA LEU A 42 11.52 -0.01 2.30
C LEU A 42 10.60 0.50 1.18
N ALA A 43 9.29 0.54 1.42
CA ALA A 43 8.31 1.06 0.48
C ALA A 43 8.61 2.51 0.07
N GLN A 44 8.98 3.38 1.03
CA GLN A 44 9.38 4.75 0.74
C GLN A 44 10.63 4.83 -0.15
N THR A 45 11.62 3.96 0.11
CA THR A 45 12.84 3.90 -0.71
C THR A 45 12.52 3.44 -2.13
N VAL A 46 11.71 2.39 -2.26
CA VAL A 46 11.25 1.87 -3.56
C VAL A 46 10.45 2.94 -4.31
N LEU A 47 9.53 3.63 -3.64
CA LEU A 47 8.78 4.73 -4.24
C LEU A 47 9.72 5.84 -4.73
N GLY A 48 10.75 6.18 -3.97
CA GLY A 48 11.76 7.16 -4.38
C GLY A 48 12.49 6.74 -5.66
N VAL A 49 12.94 5.49 -5.72
CA VAL A 49 13.59 4.92 -6.92
C VAL A 49 12.65 4.94 -8.13
N VAL A 50 11.41 4.44 -7.96
CA VAL A 50 10.39 4.42 -9.01
C VAL A 50 10.06 5.83 -9.50
N THR A 51 9.98 6.80 -8.60
CA THR A 51 9.74 8.20 -8.94
C THR A 51 10.87 8.77 -9.81
N VAL A 52 12.12 8.50 -9.47
CA VAL A 52 13.28 8.92 -10.28
C VAL A 52 13.24 8.26 -11.66
N ILE A 53 12.97 6.95 -11.72
CA ILE A 53 12.86 6.23 -13.00
C ILE A 53 11.72 6.81 -13.85
N GLN A 54 10.54 7.01 -13.26
CA GLN A 54 9.38 7.57 -13.95
C GLN A 54 9.68 8.95 -14.51
N PHE A 55 10.35 9.80 -13.74
CA PHE A 55 10.76 11.13 -14.19
C PHE A 55 11.72 11.06 -15.38
N VAL A 56 12.72 10.17 -15.35
CA VAL A 56 13.64 9.95 -16.49
C VAL A 56 12.88 9.45 -17.72
N VAL A 57 11.95 8.50 -17.56
CA VAL A 57 11.11 8.03 -18.67
C VAL A 57 10.30 9.16 -19.27
N MET A 58 9.67 10.00 -18.44
CA MET A 58 8.92 11.17 -18.91
C MET A 58 9.80 12.16 -19.67
N LEU A 59 11.06 12.37 -19.26
CA LEU A 59 11.98 13.23 -20.01
C LEU A 59 12.28 12.70 -21.42
N LEU A 60 12.41 11.37 -21.55
CA LEU A 60 12.72 10.72 -22.82
C LEU A 60 11.49 10.50 -23.70
N ASN A 61 10.30 10.39 -23.10
CA ASN A 61 9.06 10.00 -23.76
C ASN A 61 8.06 11.18 -23.92
N ASN A 62 8.57 12.39 -24.21
CA ASN A 62 7.75 13.59 -24.42
C ASN A 62 6.73 13.86 -23.29
N LYS A 63 7.16 13.72 -22.04
CA LYS A 63 6.35 13.89 -20.81
C LYS A 63 5.25 12.85 -20.63
N GLN A 64 5.23 11.77 -21.42
CA GLN A 64 4.29 10.68 -21.20
C GLN A 64 4.81 9.74 -20.11
N PRO A 65 4.00 9.46 -19.06
CA PRO A 65 4.35 8.52 -18.02
C PRO A 65 4.37 7.08 -18.55
N ASN A 66 5.15 6.21 -17.92
CA ASN A 66 4.98 4.77 -18.10
C ASN A 66 3.80 4.31 -17.25
N GLU A 67 2.80 3.71 -17.88
CA GLU A 67 1.58 3.25 -17.21
C GLU A 67 1.85 2.19 -16.14
N ARG A 68 2.79 1.26 -16.39
CA ARG A 68 3.13 0.20 -15.43
C ARG A 68 3.78 0.73 -14.17
N LEU A 69 4.66 1.74 -14.30
CA LEU A 69 5.27 2.39 -13.12
C LEU A 69 4.23 3.19 -12.35
N ALA A 70 3.27 3.82 -13.04
CA ALA A 70 2.18 4.54 -12.41
C ALA A 70 1.26 3.58 -11.63
N GLU A 71 0.85 2.47 -12.24
CA GLU A 71 0.03 1.43 -11.62
C GLU A 71 0.72 0.81 -10.39
N PHE A 72 2.02 0.50 -10.50
CA PHE A 72 2.82 0.04 -9.36
C PHE A 72 2.84 1.07 -8.21
N GLY A 73 2.97 2.36 -8.53
CA GLY A 73 2.93 3.43 -7.54
C GLY A 73 1.58 3.50 -6.80
N THR A 74 0.48 3.29 -7.53
CA THR A 74 -0.87 3.22 -6.95
C THR A 74 -1.00 2.04 -5.99
N ASP A 75 -0.57 0.84 -6.40
CA ASP A 75 -0.61 -0.36 -5.55
C ASP A 75 0.24 -0.19 -4.28
N LEU A 76 1.43 0.37 -4.42
CA LEU A 76 2.32 0.66 -3.29
C LEU A 76 1.68 1.68 -2.33
N GLY A 77 1.01 2.71 -2.86
CA GLY A 77 0.28 3.70 -2.08
C GLY A 77 -0.88 3.09 -1.27
N ILE A 78 -1.66 2.21 -1.89
CA ILE A 78 -2.74 1.47 -1.22
C ILE A 78 -2.18 0.63 -0.08
N TRP A 79 -1.05 -0.07 -0.32
CA TRP A 79 -0.38 -0.86 0.72
C TRP A 79 0.08 0.02 1.90
N VAL A 80 0.70 1.18 1.63
CA VAL A 80 1.12 2.12 2.69
C VAL A 80 -0.07 2.62 3.49
N ALA A 81 -1.20 2.92 2.84
CA ALA A 81 -2.42 3.34 3.54
C ALA A 81 -2.95 2.26 4.49
N LYS A 82 -3.00 0.99 4.05
CA LYS A 82 -3.39 -0.15 4.89
C LYS A 82 -2.41 -0.35 6.05
N ALA A 83 -1.11 -0.27 5.79
CA ALA A 83 -0.07 -0.37 6.81
C ALA A 83 -0.19 0.73 7.87
N ALA A 84 -0.43 1.98 7.46
CA ALA A 84 -0.65 3.10 8.38
C ALA A 84 -1.87 2.90 9.28
N ARG A 85 -2.98 2.35 8.75
CA ARG A 85 -4.18 2.02 9.54
C ARG A 85 -3.89 0.98 10.63
N TYR A 86 -3.10 -0.06 10.31
CA TYR A 86 -2.67 -1.04 11.31
C TYR A 86 -1.76 -0.41 12.38
N GLN A 87 -0.80 0.41 11.94
CA GLN A 87 0.19 1.07 12.79
C GLN A 87 -0.45 2.03 13.81
N THR A 88 -1.51 2.73 13.41
CA THR A 88 -2.24 3.70 14.27
C THR A 88 -3.41 3.08 15.02
N ALA A 89 -3.56 1.76 14.96
CA ALA A 89 -4.66 1.02 15.55
C ALA A 89 -6.06 1.40 15.05
N ALA A 90 -6.15 2.04 13.89
CA ALA A 90 -7.40 2.22 13.15
C ALA A 90 -7.91 0.93 12.47
N SER A 91 -7.06 -0.10 12.35
CA SER A 91 -7.43 -1.45 11.93
C SER A 91 -6.73 -2.53 12.77
N LYS A 92 -7.39 -3.68 12.93
CA LYS A 92 -6.80 -4.91 13.48
C LYS A 92 -6.23 -5.81 12.38
N VAL A 93 -6.55 -5.53 11.12
CA VAL A 93 -6.11 -6.30 9.95
C VAL A 93 -4.68 -5.89 9.57
N LYS A 94 -3.76 -6.86 9.61
CA LYS A 94 -2.37 -6.67 9.16
C LYS A 94 -2.36 -6.44 7.64
N PRO A 95 -1.45 -5.63 7.07
CA PRO A 95 -1.29 -5.52 5.63
C PRO A 95 -0.62 -6.79 5.05
N TRP A 96 -0.60 -6.94 3.73
CA TRP A 96 0.26 -7.91 3.04
C TRP A 96 1.71 -7.79 3.55
N PRO A 97 2.48 -8.89 3.74
CA PRO A 97 2.23 -10.27 3.29
C PRO A 97 1.40 -11.17 4.20
N TRP A 98 0.85 -10.66 5.30
CA TRP A 98 0.08 -11.49 6.24
C TRP A 98 -1.39 -11.66 5.86
N THR A 99 -1.89 -10.80 4.97
CA THR A 99 -3.24 -10.81 4.43
C THR A 99 -3.15 -10.61 2.92
N ASP A 100 -4.22 -10.96 2.22
CA ASP A 100 -4.25 -10.87 0.77
C ASP A 100 -4.14 -9.42 0.27
N LEU A 101 -3.53 -9.28 -0.91
CA LEU A 101 -3.56 -8.03 -1.67
C LEU A 101 -4.96 -7.90 -2.29
N ASP A 102 -5.89 -7.19 -1.63
CA ASP A 102 -7.12 -6.74 -2.32
C ASP A 102 -6.78 -5.92 -3.57
#